data_AF-A0A973K0I2-F1
#
_entry.id   AF-A0A973K0I2-F1
#
_cell.length_a   1.000
_cell.length_b   1.000
_cell.length_c   1.000
_cell.angle_alpha   90.00
_cell.angle_beta   90.00
_cell.angle_gamma   90.00
#
_symmetry.space_group_name_H-M   'P 1'
#
loop_
_entity.id
_entity.type
_entity.pdbx_description
1 polymer ?
#
loop_
_entity_poly.entity_id
_entity_poly.type
_entity_poly.pdbx_seq_one_letter_code
_entity_poly.pdbx_strand_id
1 'polypeptide(L)'
;ALLVDIRYAALRDRDGVIPGALVVERNELEWRLDPRGSHRVPEATSHDLRVVVICNEGYASSLAVASLHQLGLGRATDLVGGFQAWRASGLPVTSA
;
A
#
# COMPACT_ATOMS: atom_id res chain seq x y z
N ALA A 1 2.15 5.30 -10.52
CA ALA A 1 2.52 4.29 -9.50
C ALA A 1 1.23 3.87 -8.82
N LEU A 2 1.10 2.60 -8.43
CA LEU A 2 -0.05 2.12 -7.65
C LEU A 2 0.20 2.43 -6.18
N LEU A 3 -0.67 3.23 -5.57
CA LEU A 3 -0.61 3.52 -4.15
C LEU A 3 -1.45 2.48 -3.39
N VAL A 4 -0.87 1.80 -2.40
CA VAL A 4 -1.52 0.71 -1.67
C VAL A 4 -1.55 1.02 -0.19
N ASP A 5 -2.75 1.21 0.37
CA ASP A 5 -2.96 1.42 1.80
C ASP A 5 -3.19 0.06 2.49
N ILE A 6 -2.28 -0.30 3.38
CA ILE A 6 -2.28 -1.56 4.15
C ILE A 6 -2.73 -1.37 5.60
N ARG A 7 -3.28 -0.20 5.95
CA ARG A 7 -3.81 0.06 7.29
C ARG A 7 -5.12 -0.70 7.49
N TYR A 8 -5.31 -1.22 8.70
CA TYR A 8 -6.57 -1.83 9.09
C TYR A 8 -7.71 -0.81 9.12
N ALA A 9 -8.94 -1.29 8.88
CA ALA A 9 -10.16 -0.48 8.74
C ALA A 9 -10.31 0.62 9.81
N ALA A 10 -10.16 0.28 11.10
CA ALA A 10 -10.33 1.26 12.17
C ALA A 10 -9.33 2.44 12.14
N LEU A 11 -8.15 2.32 11.54
CA LEU A 11 -7.27 3.48 11.29
C LEU A 11 -7.80 4.35 10.16
N ARG A 12 -8.30 3.72 9.09
CA ARG A 12 -8.86 4.40 7.93
C ARG A 12 -10.13 5.16 8.33
N ASP A 13 -10.99 4.54 9.12
CA ASP A 13 -12.22 5.17 9.63
C ASP A 13 -11.91 6.37 10.53
N ARG A 14 -10.88 6.26 11.39
CA ARG A 14 -10.47 7.33 12.32
C ARG A 14 -9.79 8.49 11.60
N ASP A 15 -8.83 8.18 10.72
CA ASP A 15 -7.90 9.18 10.19
C ASP A 15 -8.20 9.59 8.74
N GLY A 16 -9.10 8.89 8.06
CA GLY A 16 -9.39 9.03 6.64
C GLY A 16 -8.45 8.19 5.75
N VAL A 17 -8.65 8.33 4.45
CA VAL A 17 -7.91 7.62 3.38
C VAL A 17 -7.27 8.60 2.41
N ILE A 18 -6.21 8.14 1.73
CA ILE A 18 -5.61 8.90 0.63
C ILE A 18 -6.47 8.66 -0.64
N PRO A 19 -6.99 9.71 -1.30
CA PRO A 19 -7.81 9.55 -2.48
C PRO A 19 -7.12 8.74 -3.59
N GLY A 20 -7.80 7.70 -4.08
CA GLY A 20 -7.27 6.81 -5.12
C GLY A 20 -6.26 5.78 -4.64
N ALA A 21 -5.97 5.68 -3.34
CA ALA A 21 -5.20 4.56 -2.81
C ALA A 21 -6.03 3.28 -2.87
N LEU A 22 -5.42 2.21 -3.40
CA LEU A 22 -5.98 0.88 -3.36
C LEU A 22 -5.85 0.33 -1.94
N VAL A 23 -6.95 -0.07 -1.32
CA VAL A 23 -6.91 -0.72 0.00
C VAL A 23 -6.63 -2.20 -0.18
N VAL A 24 -5.53 -2.66 0.41
CA VAL A 24 -5.22 -4.08 0.54
C VAL A 24 -4.72 -4.31 1.95
N GLU A 25 -5.49 -5.00 2.79
CA GLU A 25 -5.05 -5.28 4.17
C GLU A 25 -3.69 -6.00 4.19
N ARG A 26 -2.86 -5.70 5.19
CA ARG A 26 -1.48 -6.22 5.24
C ARG A 26 -1.43 -7.74 5.08
N ASN A 27 -2.37 -8.48 5.66
CA ASN A 27 -2.40 -9.94 5.58
C ASN A 27 -2.66 -10.48 4.17
N GLU A 28 -3.24 -9.70 3.26
CA GLU A 28 -3.56 -10.14 1.88
C GLU A 28 -2.56 -9.69 0.83
N LEU A 29 -1.63 -8.82 1.19
CA LEU A 29 -0.85 -8.03 0.26
C LEU A 29 -0.13 -8.85 -0.81
N GLU A 30 0.55 -9.91 -0.40
CA GLU A 30 1.40 -10.73 -1.26
C GLU A 30 0.62 -11.35 -2.43
N TRP A 31 -0.49 -12.04 -2.16
CA TRP A 31 -1.27 -12.70 -3.21
C TRP A 31 -2.14 -11.74 -4.01
N ARG A 32 -2.50 -10.59 -3.41
CA ARG A 32 -3.25 -9.54 -4.10
C ARG A 32 -2.38 -8.80 -5.11
N LEU A 33 -1.07 -8.67 -4.87
CA LEU A 33 -0.17 -7.94 -5.75
C LEU A 33 0.69 -8.82 -6.67
N ASP A 34 0.72 -10.15 -6.49
CA ASP A 34 1.39 -11.05 -7.43
C ASP A 34 0.70 -11.01 -8.81
N PRO A 35 1.38 -10.54 -9.89
CA PRO A 35 0.80 -10.48 -11.23
C PRO A 35 0.43 -11.84 -11.83
N ARG A 36 0.97 -12.94 -11.29
CA ARG A 36 0.66 -14.32 -11.68
C ARG A 36 -0.48 -14.92 -10.85
N GLY A 37 -0.86 -14.27 -9.74
CA GLY A 37 -1.90 -14.74 -8.84
C GLY A 37 -3.28 -14.75 -9.49
N SER A 38 -4.08 -15.78 -9.20
CA SER A 38 -5.49 -15.89 -9.62
C SER A 38 -6.42 -14.97 -8.84
N HIS A 39 -6.02 -14.56 -7.64
CA HIS A 39 -6.78 -13.67 -6.74
C HIS A 39 -6.22 -12.23 -6.71
N ARG A 40 -5.33 -11.89 -7.65
CA ARG A 40 -4.71 -10.58 -7.71
C ARG A 40 -5.74 -9.48 -7.94
N VAL A 41 -5.41 -8.27 -7.52
CA VAL A 41 -6.17 -7.08 -7.88
C VAL A 41 -5.98 -6.77 -9.37
N PRO A 42 -6.98 -6.17 -10.05
CA PRO A 42 -6.89 -5.84 -11.48
C PRO A 42 -5.67 -4.98 -11.85
N GLU A 43 -5.21 -4.13 -10.93
CA GLU A 43 -4.08 -3.23 -11.11
C GLU A 43 -2.73 -3.95 -11.15
N ALA A 44 -2.62 -5.15 -10.55
CA ALA A 44 -1.38 -5.94 -10.48
C ALA A 44 -1.10 -6.65 -11.81
N THR A 45 -0.83 -5.88 -12.86
CA THR A 45 -0.69 -6.40 -14.24
C THR A 45 0.73 -6.81 -14.62
N SER A 46 1.75 -6.36 -13.89
CA SER A 46 3.16 -6.61 -14.21
C SER A 46 4.06 -6.56 -12.97
N HIS A 47 5.18 -7.30 -13.01
CA HIS A 47 6.24 -7.22 -11.99
C HIS A 47 6.99 -5.89 -12.03
N ASP A 48 6.93 -5.19 -13.17
CA ASP A 48 7.51 -3.85 -13.36
C ASP A 48 6.59 -2.73 -12.85
N LEU A 49 5.42 -3.05 -12.30
CA LEU A 49 4.53 -2.06 -11.71
C LEU A 49 5.21 -1.41 -10.51
N ARG A 50 5.31 -0.07 -10.53
CA ARG A 50 5.76 0.68 -9.35
C ARG A 50 4.64 0.73 -8.32
N VAL A 51 4.82 0.00 -7.22
CA VAL A 51 3.92 -0.02 -6.06
C VAL A 51 4.50 0.86 -4.95
N VAL A 52 3.67 1.71 -4.35
CA VAL A 52 4.01 2.49 -3.16
C VAL A 52 3.11 2.03 -2.02
N VAL A 53 3.68 1.36 -1.02
CA VAL A 53 2.93 0.81 0.12
C VAL A 53 2.89 1.82 1.26
N ILE A 54 1.73 1.98 1.87
CA ILE A 54 1.48 2.91 2.98
C ILE A 54 0.91 2.14 4.16
N CYS A 55 1.59 2.21 5.30
CA CYS A 55 0.99 1.89 6.59
C CYS A 55 0.81 3.18 7.42
N ASN A 56 0.54 3.07 8.72
CA ASN A 56 0.32 4.25 9.55
C ASN A 56 1.56 5.17 9.62
N GLU A 57 2.74 4.61 9.88
CA GLU A 57 3.95 5.37 10.24
C GLU A 57 5.23 4.92 9.51
N GLY A 58 5.10 4.05 8.50
CA GLY A 58 6.23 3.56 7.70
C GLY A 58 6.81 2.21 8.16
N TYR A 59 6.57 1.77 9.40
CA TYR A 59 7.19 0.54 9.93
C TYR A 59 6.74 -0.74 9.19
N ALA A 60 5.43 -0.98 9.16
CA ALA A 60 4.88 -2.19 8.53
C ALA A 60 5.03 -2.19 7.00
N SER A 61 5.04 -1.00 6.38
CA SER A 61 5.16 -0.87 4.92
C SER A 61 6.56 -1.22 4.43
N SER A 62 7.62 -0.87 5.18
CA SER A 62 8.98 -1.28 4.83
C SER A 62 9.13 -2.81 4.81
N LEU A 63 8.55 -3.51 5.80
CA LEU A 63 8.54 -4.99 5.82
C LEU A 63 7.69 -5.59 4.71
N ALA A 64 6.54 -4.98 4.42
CA ALA A 64 5.69 -5.37 3.31
C ALA A 64 6.41 -5.26 1.96
N VAL A 65 7.15 -4.17 1.73
CA VAL A 65 7.97 -3.98 0.52
C VAL A 65 9.03 -5.07 0.39
N ALA A 66 9.70 -5.44 1.49
CA ALA A 66 10.66 -6.55 1.47
C ALA A 66 10.00 -7.88 1.03
N SER A 67 8.78 -8.19 1.50
CA SER A 67 8.02 -9.35 1.04
C SER A 67 7.64 -9.25 -0.44
N LEU A 68 7.23 -8.08 -0.93
CA LEU A 68 6.91 -7.88 -2.34
C LEU A 68 8.14 -8.04 -3.24
N HIS A 69 9.33 -7.62 -2.78
CA HIS A 69 10.59 -7.85 -3.50
C HIS A 69 10.89 -9.34 -3.65
N GLN A 70 10.58 -10.17 -2.64
CA GLN A 70 10.73 -11.63 -2.75
C GLN A 70 9.82 -12.25 -3.81
N LEU A 71 8.69 -11.60 -4.14
CA LEU A 71 7.79 -11.98 -5.23
C LEU A 71 8.20 -11.41 -6.60
N GLY A 72 9.32 -10.70 -6.68
CA GLY A 72 9.81 -10.10 -7.92
C GLY A 72 9.23 -8.73 -8.25
N LEU A 73 8.43 -8.11 -7.37
CA LEU A 73 7.96 -6.72 -7.52
C LEU A 73 9.08 -5.74 -7.11
N GLY A 74 10.20 -5.76 -7.83
CA GLY A 74 11.43 -5.03 -7.46
C GLY A 74 11.30 -3.50 -7.47
N ARG A 75 10.19 -2.96 -7.99
CA ARG A 75 9.88 -1.52 -7.99
C ARG A 75 8.94 -1.10 -6.85
N ALA A 76 8.59 -2.04 -5.95
CA ALA A 76 7.88 -1.71 -4.73
C ALA A 76 8.75 -0.84 -3.81
N THR A 77 8.14 0.16 -3.20
CA THR A 77 8.73 1.05 -2.20
C THR A 77 7.65 1.44 -1.21
N ASP A 78 8.00 2.07 -0.10
CA ASP A 78 7.03 2.61 0.85
C ASP A 78 7.15 4.13 1.00
N LEU A 79 6.12 4.70 1.62
CA LEU A 79 6.08 6.12 1.96
C LEU A 79 6.70 6.33 3.34
N VAL A 80 7.81 7.09 3.39
CA VAL A 80 8.51 7.42 4.63
C VAL A 80 7.56 8.14 5.60
N GLY A 81 7.45 7.62 6.82
CA GLY A 81 6.55 8.14 7.86
C GLY A 81 5.06 7.80 7.65
N GLY A 82 4.74 7.00 6.63
CA GLY A 82 3.40 6.48 6.36
C GLY A 82 2.32 7.54 6.23
N PHE A 83 1.08 7.12 6.43
CA PHE A 83 -0.09 7.99 6.35
C PHE A 83 0.03 9.23 7.25
N GLN A 84 0.61 9.11 8.44
CA GLN A 84 0.75 10.25 9.36
C GLN A 84 1.64 11.35 8.77
N ALA A 85 2.74 11.00 8.09
CA ALA A 85 3.57 11.99 7.41
C ALA A 85 2.86 12.63 6.20
N TRP A 86 2.08 11.85 5.44
CA TRP A 86 1.23 12.38 4.38
C TRP A 86 0.25 13.43 4.92
N ARG A 87 -0.48 13.09 5.99
CA ARG A 87 -1.42 14.00 6.64
C ARG A 87 -0.75 15.23 7.22
N ALA A 88 0.38 15.06 7.92
CA ALA A 88 1.14 16.16 8.49
C ALA A 88 1.68 17.14 7.44
N SER A 89 1.88 16.66 6.21
CA SER A 89 2.29 17.50 5.06
C SER A 89 1.13 18.27 4.43
N GLY A 90 -0.09 18.18 4.97
CA GLY A 90 -1.27 18.86 4.43
C GLY A 90 -1.77 18.31 3.09
N LEU A 91 -1.35 17.09 2.73
CA LEU A 91 -1.77 16.44 1.49
C LEU A 91 -3.22 15.92 1.59
N PRO A 92 -3.90 15.68 0.45
CA PRO A 92 -5.32 15.32 0.45
C PRO A 92 -5.64 14.05 1.25
N VAL A 93 -6.68 14.15 2.08
CA VAL A 93 -7.28 13.05 2.84
C VAL A 93 -8.80 13.18 2.74
N THR A 94 -9.50 12.07 2.49
CA THR A 94 -10.97 12.01 2.51
C THR A 94 -11.45 11.10 3.63
N SER A 95 -12.72 11.23 4.02
CA SER A 95 -13.37 10.22 4.88
C SER A 95 -13.30 8.85 4.20
N ALA A 96 -13.17 7.80 5.02
CA ALA A 96 -13.21 6.41 4.56
C ALA A 96 -14.58 6.01 4.01
#